data_AF-A0A932LEH4-F1
#
_entry.id   AF-A0A932LEH4-F1
#
_cell.length_a   1.000
_cell.length_b   1.000
_cell.length_c   1.000
_cell.angle_alpha   90.00
_cell.angle_beta   90.00
_cell.angle_gamma   90.00
#
_symmetry.space_group_name_H-M   'P 1'
#
loop_
_entity.id
_entity.type
_entity.pdbx_description
1 polymer ?
#
loop_
_entity_poly.entity_id
_entity_poly.type
_entity_poly.pdbx_seq_one_letter_code
_entity_poly.pdbx_strand_id
1 'polypeptide(L)' 'MYRILHVIPTLDRSGAEKQLTLLATGLPRDEFEVHVCALTRGGPLAEDLAAHDVPLT' A
#
# COMPACT_ATOMS: atom_id res chain seq x y z
N MET A 1 18.67 -1.41 -3.17
CA MET A 1 17.34 -1.40 -2.52
C MET A 1 16.74 -0.03 -2.68
N TYR A 2 15.68 0.08 -3.47
CA TYR A 2 14.95 1.33 -3.69
C TYR A 2 13.86 1.49 -2.64
N ARG A 3 13.60 2.73 -2.22
CA ARG A 3 12.58 3.04 -1.20
C ARG A 3 11.45 3.81 -1.88
N ILE A 4 10.22 3.30 -1.74
CA ILE A 4 9.04 3.87 -2.39
C ILE A 4 7.98 4.16 -1.33
N LEU A 5 7.44 5.37 -1.36
CA LEU A 5 6.24 5.74 -0.63
C LEU A 5 5.09 5.94 -1.62
N HIS A 6 4.07 5.10 -1.56
CA HIS A 6 2.83 5.34 -2.28
C HIS A 6 1.89 6.20 -1.43
N VAL A 7 1.41 7.31 -2.00
CA VAL A 7 0.49 8.22 -1.32
C VAL A 7 -0.87 8.15 -1.99
N ILE A 8 -1.91 7.94 -1.21
CA ILE A 8 -3.29 7.82 -1.69
C ILE A 8 -4.28 8.49 -0.73
N PRO A 9 -5.44 9.00 -1.19
CA PRO A 9 -6.38 9.68 -0.29
C PRO A 9 -6.99 8.75 0.77
N THR A 10 -7.36 7.52 0.40
CA THR A 10 -8.01 6.52 1.27
C THR A 10 -7.54 5.11 0.93
N LEU A 11 -8.00 4.10 1.69
CA LEU A 11 -7.89 2.67 1.35
C LEU A 11 -9.27 1.99 1.27
N ASP A 12 -10.27 2.72 0.79
CA ASP A 12 -11.60 2.17 0.53
C ASP A 12 -11.60 1.22 -0.67
N ARG A 13 -12.71 0.49 -0.87
CA ARG A 13 -12.87 -0.45 -2.00
C ARG A 13 -13.21 0.28 -3.30
N SER A 14 -12.23 1.02 -3.79
CA SER A 14 -12.28 1.81 -5.02
C SER A 14 -11.16 1.40 -5.98
N GLY A 15 -11.20 1.92 -7.21
CA GLY A 15 -10.32 1.44 -8.28
C GLY A 15 -8.83 1.69 -8.03
N ALA A 16 -8.48 2.92 -7.64
CA ALA A 16 -7.09 3.32 -7.45
C ALA A 16 -6.46 2.61 -6.24
N GLU A 17 -7.20 2.52 -5.15
CA GLU A 17 -6.83 1.87 -3.90
C GLU A 17 -6.56 0.39 -4.12
N LYS A 18 -7.43 -0.29 -4.90
CA LYS A 18 -7.22 -1.68 -5.27
C LYS A 18 -5.94 -1.86 -6.10
N GLN A 19 -5.71 -1.02 -7.10
CA GLN A 19 -4.51 -1.13 -7.95
C GLN A 19 -3.23 -0.83 -7.17
N LEU A 20 -3.25 0.20 -6.31
CA LEU A 20 -2.12 0.52 -5.43
C LEU A 20 -1.83 -0.63 -4.49
N THR A 21 -2.86 -1.22 -3.87
CA THR A 21 -2.68 -2.35 -2.94
C THR A 21 -2.06 -3.55 -3.66
N LEU A 22 -2.56 -3.90 -4.85
CA LEU A 22 -1.99 -4.96 -5.69
C LEU A 22 -0.52 -4.71 -6.07
N LEU A 23 -0.17 -3.46 -6.39
CA LEU A 23 1.20 -3.09 -6.70
C LEU A 23 2.09 -3.17 -5.45
N ALA A 24 1.65 -2.57 -4.35
CA ALA A 24 2.43 -2.46 -3.12
C ALA A 24 2.74 -3.83 -2.49
N THR A 25 1.81 -4.78 -2.59
CA THR A 25 2.01 -6.15 -2.07
C THR A 25 2.73 -7.08 -3.05
N GLY A 26 2.84 -6.70 -4.33
CA GLY A 26 3.38 -7.54 -5.41
C GLY A 26 4.80 -7.19 -5.88
N LEU A 27 5.37 -6.06 -5.47
CA LEU A 27 6.74 -5.67 -5.86
C LEU A 27 7.81 -6.60 -5.25
N PRO A 28 8.92 -6.89 -5.98
CA PRO A 28 10.01 -7.73 -5.47
C PRO A 28 10.65 -7.17 -4.19
N ARG A 29 10.58 -7.93 -3.08
CA ARG A 29 11.03 -7.48 -1.75
C ARG A 29 12.55 -7.36 -1.60
N ASP A 30 13.29 -8.06 -2.45
CA ASP A 30 14.75 -7.99 -2.53
C ASP A 30 15.25 -6.73 -3.26
N GLU A 31 14.37 -6.08 -4.03
CA GLU A 31 14.67 -4.84 -4.75
C GLU A 31 14.05 -3.60 -4.10
N PHE A 32 12.83 -3.71 -3.56
CA PHE A 32 12.01 -2.58 -3.10
C PHE A 32 11.61 -2.66 -1.62
N GLU A 33 11.83 -1.57 -0.90
CA GLU A 33 11.23 -1.27 0.39
C GLU A 33 9.99 -0.40 0.16
N VAL A 34 8.80 -0.99 0.26
CA VAL A 34 7.52 -0.32 -0.06
C VAL A 34 6.81 0.12 1.22
N HIS A 35 6.35 1.37 1.23
CA HIS A 35 5.49 1.94 2.26
C HIS A 35 4.25 2.56 1.62
N VAL A 36 3.14 2.61 2.35
CA VAL A 36 1.90 3.28 1.93
C VAL A 36 1.54 4.37 2.95
N CYS A 37 1.08 5.52 2.46
CA CYS A 37 0.48 6.55 3.29
C CYS A 37 -0.93 6.89 2.79
N ALA A 38 -1.90 6.78 3.70
CA ALA A 38 -3.28 7.18 3.44
C ALA A 38 -3.53 8.57 4.02
N LEU A 39 -3.80 9.56 3.17
CA LEU A 39 -3.84 10.98 3.60
C LEU A 39 -5.00 11.32 4.54
N THR A 40 -6.10 10.57 4.51
CA THR A 40 -7.30 10.90 5.29
C THR A 40 -7.69 9.79 6.26
N ARG A 41 -7.95 8.59 5.75
CA ARG A 41 -8.30 7.42 6.54
C ARG A 41 -7.77 6.16 5.87
N GLY A 42 -7.57 5.13 6.68
CA GLY A 42 -7.51 3.77 6.18
C GLY A 42 -8.84 3.30 5.60
N GLY A 43 -8.94 2.02 5.31
CA GLY A 43 -10.15 1.39 4.78
C GLY A 43 -9.93 -0.12 4.68
N PRO A 44 -10.89 -0.87 4.10
CA PRO A 44 -10.83 -2.33 4.09
C PRO A 44 -9.57 -2.90 3.46
N LEU A 45 -8.92 -2.19 2.52
CA LEU A 45 -7.68 -2.67 1.89
C LEU A 45 -6.43 -2.51 2.77
N ALA A 46 -6.54 -1.85 3.93
CA ALA A 46 -5.44 -1.81 4.91
C ALA A 46 -5.13 -3.20 5.48
N GLU A 47 -6.13 -4.09 5.55
CA GLU A 47 -5.94 -5.48 6.00
C GLU A 47 -5.05 -6.27 5.03
N ASP A 48 -5.18 -6.03 3.72
CA ASP A 48 -4.33 -6.66 2.70
C ASP A 48 -2.88 -6.19 2.82
N LEU A 49 -2.66 -4.90 3.08
CA LEU A 49 -1.32 -4.34 3.32
C LEU A 49 -0.68 -4.97 4.57
N ALA A 50 -1.44 -5.06 5.67
CA ALA A 50 -0.97 -5.68 6.91
C ALA A 50 -0.64 -7.17 6.73
N ALA A 51 -1.48 -7.91 6.00
CA ALA A 51 -1.25 -9.34 5.68
C ALA A 51 0.02 -9.59 4.84
N HIS A 52 0.55 -8.54 4.20
CA HIS A 52 1.79 -8.58 3.42
C HIS A 52 2.91 -7.78 4.08
N ASP A 53 2.81 -7.43 5.36
CA ASP A 53 3.84 -6.67 6.08
C ASP A 53 4.23 -5.36 5.37
N VAL A 54 3.29 -4.70 4.70
CA VAL A 54 3.50 -3.39 4.08
C VAL A 54 3.15 -2.30 5.10
N PRO A 55 4.11 -1.47 5.52
CA PRO A 55 3.84 -0.40 6.49
C PRO A 55 2.82 0.61 5.95
N LEU A 56 1.88 1.00 6.80
CA LEU A 56 0.87 2.00 6.55
C LEU A 56 1.02 3.16 7.55
N THR A 57 1.09 4.40 7.02
CA THR A 57 1.05 5.66 7.80
C THR A 57 -0.23 6.42 7.53
#